data_AF-A0A8S2HUP3-F1
#
_entry.id   AF-A0A8S2HUP3-F1
#
_cell.length_a   1.000
_cell.length_b   1.000
_cell.length_c   1.000
_cell.angle_alpha   90.00
_cell.angle_beta   90.00
_cell.angle_gamma   90.00
#
_symmetry.space_group_name_H-M   'P 1'
#
loop_
_entity.id
_entity.type
_entity.pdbx_description
1 polymer ?
#
loop_
_entity_poly.entity_id
_entity_poly.type
_entity_poly.pdbx_seq_one_letter_code
_entity_poly.pdbx_strand_id
1 'polypeptide(L)'
;MRDSKWKDQFIGPHSSGEIRFVVVAEPPDNKQTLDCIDIGYASVNAKELLCNGTDYVKASIDVHEANGDRKLIGQMEVTVAIVQALKGTQQQEQHNPRMQISGKQQKQGYT
;
A
#
# COMPACT_ATOMS: atom_id res chain seq x y z
N MET A 1 16.82 10.31 -5.90
CA MET A 1 15.47 10.93 -5.88
C MET A 1 14.53 9.96 -5.19
N ARG A 2 14.06 10.36 -3.99
CA ARG A 2 12.90 9.88 -3.23
C ARG A 2 12.97 8.49 -2.58
N ASP A 3 13.33 8.54 -1.29
CA ASP A 3 12.94 7.69 -0.17
C ASP A 3 12.23 6.38 -0.51
N SER A 4 12.93 5.27 -0.24
CA SER A 4 12.42 3.89 -0.33
C SER A 4 11.36 3.54 0.73
N LYS A 5 11.03 4.46 1.65
CA LYS A 5 10.15 4.19 2.80
C LYS A 5 8.73 3.77 2.39
N TRP A 6 8.22 4.29 1.27
CA TRP A 6 6.89 3.91 0.79
C TRP A 6 6.86 2.46 0.24
N LYS A 7 7.99 1.92 -0.22
CA LYS A 7 8.07 0.52 -0.69
C LYS A 7 7.82 -0.43 0.46
N ASP A 8 8.51 -0.22 1.58
CA ASP A 8 8.34 -1.04 2.78
C ASP A 8 6.90 -0.99 3.29
N GLN A 9 6.23 0.15 3.12
CA GLN A 9 4.83 0.35 3.49
C GLN A 9 3.84 -0.45 2.64
N PHE A 10 4.09 -0.66 1.34
CA PHE A 10 3.12 -1.35 0.45
C PHE A 10 3.55 -2.77 0.03
N ILE A 11 4.83 -3.00 -0.18
CA ILE A 11 5.35 -4.28 -0.70
C ILE A 11 6.39 -4.92 0.21
N GLY A 12 6.72 -4.29 1.34
CA GLY A 12 7.62 -4.87 2.34
C GLY A 12 7.13 -6.23 2.88
N PRO A 13 8.03 -7.05 3.45
CA PRO A 13 7.70 -8.37 3.97
C PRO A 13 6.65 -8.33 5.08
N HIS A 14 6.60 -7.24 5.85
CA HIS A 14 5.63 -7.03 6.93
C HIS A 14 4.45 -6.11 6.56
N SER A 15 4.38 -5.66 5.31
CA SER A 15 3.26 -4.84 4.84
C SER A 15 2.01 -5.70 4.56
N SER A 16 0.82 -5.19 4.89
CA SER A 16 -0.44 -5.78 4.42
C SER A 16 -0.71 -5.53 2.93
N GLY A 17 -0.01 -4.57 2.33
CA GLY A 17 -0.29 -4.05 0.99
C GLY A 17 -1.55 -3.19 0.93
N GLU A 18 -2.21 -2.92 2.05
CA GLU A 18 -3.49 -2.23 2.08
C GLU A 18 -3.33 -0.73 1.80
N ILE A 19 -3.96 -0.26 0.73
CA ILE A 19 -4.27 1.14 0.52
C ILE A 19 -5.69 1.35 1.06
N ARG A 20 -5.80 2.05 2.19
CA ARG A 20 -7.08 2.33 2.84
C ARG A 20 -7.56 3.73 2.50
N PHE A 21 -8.80 3.82 2.06
CA PHE A 21 -9.54 5.05 1.90
C PHE A 21 -10.47 5.23 3.09
N VAL A 22 -10.54 6.44 3.61
CA VAL A 22 -11.41 6.80 4.72
C VAL A 22 -12.41 7.83 4.23
N VAL A 23 -13.69 7.52 4.38
CA VAL A 23 -14.78 8.49 4.17
C VAL A 23 -15.02 9.19 5.48
N VAL A 24 -14.91 10.52 5.47
CA VAL A 24 -15.04 11.36 6.67
C VAL A 24 -16.26 12.26 6.55
N ALA A 25 -16.94 12.47 7.67
CA ALA A 25 -17.95 13.51 7.82
C ALA A 25 -17.28 14.75 8.42
N GLU A 26 -17.31 15.85 7.66
CA GLU A 26 -16.87 17.15 8.15
C GLU A 26 -17.88 17.73 9.14
N PRO A 27 -17.41 18.41 10.20
CA PRO A 27 -18.31 19.08 11.13
C PRO A 27 -19.04 20.25 10.44
N PRO A 28 -20.28 20.58 10.85
CA PRO A 28 -20.98 21.75 10.34
C PRO A 28 -20.22 23.06 10.64
N ASP A 29 -20.46 24.11 9.84
CA ASP A 29 -19.75 25.40 9.96
C ASP A 29 -19.80 26.04 11.35
N ASN A 30 -20.91 25.85 12.08
CA ASN A 30 -21.07 26.38 13.42
C ASN A 30 -20.40 25.52 14.52
N LYS A 31 -19.75 24.42 14.14
CA LYS A 31 -19.11 23.44 15.02
C LYS A 31 -17.73 23.03 14.50
N GLN A 32 -17.04 23.89 13.75
CA GLN A 32 -15.71 23.63 13.17
C GLN A 32 -14.61 23.33 14.20
N THR A 33 -14.88 23.51 15.50
CA THR A 33 -13.96 23.08 16.58
C THR A 33 -14.00 21.58 16.86
N LEU A 34 -14.97 20.85 16.29
CA LEU A 34 -15.05 19.39 16.39
C LEU A 34 -14.14 18.72 15.36
N ASP A 35 -13.70 17.50 15.67
CA ASP A 35 -12.93 16.69 14.73
C ASP A 35 -13.83 16.10 13.62
N CYS A 36 -13.21 15.82 12.48
CA CYS A 36 -13.85 15.00 11.44
C CYS A 36 -14.09 13.59 11.97
N ILE A 37 -15.21 12.99 11.58
CA ILE A 37 -15.59 11.65 12.03
C ILE A 37 -15.44 10.69 10.86
N ASP A 38 -14.67 9.63 11.05
CA ASP A 38 -14.58 8.52 10.10
C ASP A 38 -15.94 7.80 10.06
N ILE A 39 -16.58 7.80 8.89
CA ILE A 39 -17.88 7.15 8.69
C ILE A 39 -17.78 5.85 7.89
N GLY A 40 -16.70 5.68 7.12
CA GLY A 40 -16.47 4.43 6.41
C GLY A 40 -15.07 4.20 5.91
N TYR A 41 -14.78 2.94 5.60
CA TYR A 41 -13.52 2.47 5.07
C TYR A 41 -13.74 1.68 3.78
N ALA A 42 -12.88 1.91 2.79
CA ALA A 42 -12.72 1.05 1.63
C ALA A 42 -11.23 0.72 1.46
N SER A 43 -10.90 -0.41 0.87
CA SER A 43 -9.50 -0.79 0.71
C SER A 43 -9.21 -1.48 -0.62
N VAL A 44 -7.95 -1.36 -1.04
CA VAL A 44 -7.37 -2.02 -2.20
C VAL A 44 -6.03 -2.63 -1.78
N ASN A 45 -5.68 -3.81 -2.30
CA ASN A 45 -4.41 -4.45 -2.01
C ASN A 45 -3.37 -4.21 -3.10
N ALA A 46 -2.34 -3.40 -2.80
CA ALA A 46 -1.23 -3.09 -3.69
C ALA A 46 -0.39 -4.33 -4.07
N LYS A 47 -0.28 -5.32 -3.19
CA LYS A 47 0.41 -6.58 -3.50
C LYS A 47 -0.40 -7.39 -4.51
N GLU A 48 -1.71 -7.40 -4.40
CA GLU A 48 -2.59 -8.06 -5.36
C GLU A 48 -2.49 -7.40 -6.74
N LEU A 49 -2.57 -6.06 -6.82
CA LEU A 49 -2.36 -5.30 -8.06
C LEU A 49 -1.01 -5.65 -8.71
N LEU A 50 0.07 -5.71 -7.90
CA LEU A 50 1.41 -6.06 -8.37
C LEU A 50 1.49 -7.51 -8.87
N CYS A 51 0.94 -8.48 -8.12
CA CYS A 51 0.91 -9.90 -8.49
C CYS A 51 0.11 -10.13 -9.77
N ASN A 52 -1.05 -9.48 -9.90
CA ASN A 52 -1.90 -9.53 -11.09
C ASN A 52 -1.32 -8.70 -12.24
N GLY A 53 -0.33 -7.86 -11.96
CA GLY A 53 0.32 -6.98 -12.93
C GLY A 53 -0.63 -5.97 -13.58
N THR A 54 -1.77 -5.66 -12.95
CA THR A 54 -2.85 -4.86 -13.50
C THR A 54 -3.24 -3.76 -12.52
N ASP A 55 -3.40 -2.54 -13.02
CA ASP A 55 -3.88 -1.39 -12.25
C ASP A 55 -5.41 -1.42 -12.12
N TYR A 56 -5.97 -0.76 -11.10
CA TYR A 56 -7.41 -0.51 -11.04
C TYR A 56 -7.73 0.78 -11.79
N VAL A 57 -8.66 0.71 -12.74
CA VAL A 57 -9.10 1.86 -13.54
C VAL A 57 -10.62 1.94 -13.44
N LYS A 58 -11.11 3.04 -12.85
CA LYS A 58 -12.55 3.24 -12.58
C LYS A 58 -13.21 2.02 -11.92
N ALA A 59 -12.51 1.41 -10.98
CA ALA A 59 -13.02 0.26 -10.25
C ALA A 59 -13.96 0.75 -9.13
N SER A 60 -15.13 0.13 -9.00
CA SER A 60 -16.00 0.33 -7.85
C SER A 60 -15.54 -0.53 -6.69
N ILE A 61 -15.28 0.08 -5.53
CA ILE A 61 -14.92 -0.61 -4.29
C ILE A 61 -15.94 -0.34 -3.20
N ASP A 62 -16.21 -1.36 -2.39
CA ASP A 62 -17.19 -1.31 -1.32
C ASP A 62 -16.70 -0.50 -0.12
N VAL A 63 -17.55 0.43 0.34
CA VAL A 63 -17.33 1.22 1.56
C VAL A 63 -18.10 0.57 2.70
N HIS A 64 -17.37 0.21 3.75
CA HIS A 64 -17.92 -0.40 4.95
C HIS A 64 -17.94 0.58 6.11
N GLU A 65 -18.93 0.45 7.00
CA GLU A 65 -19.08 1.30 8.18
C GLU A 65 -17.86 1.24 9.11
N ALA A 66 -17.45 2.41 9.63
CA ALA A 66 -16.24 2.54 10.43
C ALA A 66 -16.33 1.94 11.85
N ASN A 67 -17.55 1.77 12.38
CA ASN A 67 -17.81 1.33 13.75
C ASN A 67 -17.68 -0.20 13.98
N GLY A 68 -17.20 -0.95 12.98
CA GLY A 68 -16.83 -2.36 13.13
C GLY A 68 -17.89 -3.37 12.68
N ASP A 69 -19.11 -2.94 12.37
CA ASP A 69 -20.18 -3.82 11.93
C ASP A 69 -19.99 -4.35 10.49
N ARG A 70 -18.92 -3.92 9.80
CA ARG A 70 -18.62 -4.25 8.39
C ARG A 70 -19.86 -4.14 7.50
N LYS A 71 -20.76 -3.24 7.83
CA LYS A 71 -21.97 -3.00 7.08
C LYS A 71 -21.59 -2.26 5.80
N LEU A 72 -22.02 -2.76 4.65
CA LEU A 72 -21.88 -2.04 3.38
C LEU A 72 -22.75 -0.77 3.44
N ILE A 73 -22.11 0.40 3.35
CA ILE A 73 -22.78 1.71 3.41
C ILE A 73 -22.69 2.48 2.10
N GLY A 74 -21.92 1.99 1.13
CA GLY A 74 -21.84 2.58 -0.19
C GLY A 74 -20.75 1.96 -1.05
N GLN A 75 -20.52 2.59 -2.20
CA GLN A 75 -19.44 2.25 -3.12
C GLN A 75 -18.70 3.51 -3.54
N MET A 76 -17.42 3.35 -3.85
CA MET A 76 -16.55 4.42 -4.30
C MET A 76 -15.84 4.00 -5.59
N GLU A 77 -15.94 4.83 -6.63
CA GLU A 77 -15.15 4.63 -7.85
C GLU A 77 -13.72 5.15 -7.63
N VAL A 78 -12.73 4.31 -7.90
CA VAL A 78 -11.30 4.64 -7.76
C VAL A 78 -10.50 4.27 -8.99
N THR A 79 -9.40 4.99 -9.19
CA THR A 79 -8.31 4.58 -10.09
C THR A 79 -7.03 4.50 -9.27
N VAL A 80 -6.41 3.32 -9.25
CA VAL A 80 -5.16 3.05 -8.54
C VAL A 80 -4.14 2.54 -9.56
N ALA A 81 -3.30 3.46 -10.03
CA ALA A 81 -2.20 3.17 -10.95
C ALA A 81 -0.88 3.09 -10.19
N ILE A 82 -0.41 1.87 -9.92
CA ILE A 82 0.72 1.63 -9.02
C ILE A 82 1.67 0.52 -9.51
N VAL A 83 1.24 -0.36 -10.42
CA VAL A 83 2.01 -1.54 -10.83
C VAL A 83 3.37 -1.16 -11.43
N GLN A 84 3.40 -0.19 -12.34
CA GLN A 84 4.66 0.25 -12.96
C GLN A 84 5.61 0.86 -11.93
N ALA A 85 5.08 1.67 -11.01
CA ALA A 85 5.86 2.24 -9.93
C ALA A 85 6.48 1.14 -9.07
N LEU A 86 5.71 0.12 -8.66
CA LEU A 86 6.20 -0.99 -7.85
C LEU A 86 7.21 -1.89 -8.58
N LYS A 87 6.99 -2.22 -9.87
CA LYS A 87 7.95 -3.02 -10.66
C LYS A 87 9.30 -2.33 -10.80
N GLY A 88 9.31 -1.02 -11.06
CA GLY A 88 10.55 -0.23 -11.14
C GLY A 88 11.37 -0.30 -9.87
N THR A 89 10.73 -0.58 -8.72
CA THR A 89 11.44 -0.72 -7.45
C THR A 89 12.09 -2.08 -7.23
N GLN A 90 11.50 -3.17 -7.72
CA GLN A 90 12.08 -4.52 -7.62
C GLN A 90 13.31 -4.67 -8.52
N GLN A 91 13.30 -4.05 -9.70
CA GLN A 91 14.41 -4.12 -10.65
C GLN A 91 15.68 -3.41 -10.14
N GLN A 92 15.51 -2.34 -9.35
CA GLN A 92 16.63 -1.63 -8.73
C GLN A 92 17.40 -2.49 -7.70
N GLU A 93 16.74 -3.45 -7.06
CA GLU A 93 17.37 -4.33 -6.06
C GLU A 93 18.17 -5.46 -6.71
N GLN A 94 17.64 -6.04 -7.79
CA GLN A 94 18.33 -7.11 -8.54
C GLN A 94 19.58 -6.61 -9.28
N HIS A 95 19.65 -5.31 -9.60
CA HIS A 95 20.78 -4.70 -10.28
C HIS A 95 21.78 -3.99 -9.34
N ASN A 96 21.68 -4.18 -8.02
CA ASN A 96 22.65 -3.60 -7.08
C ASN A 96 23.77 -4.60 -6.71
N PRO A 97 24.98 -4.52 -7.31
CA PRO A 97 26.07 -5.46 -7.05
C PRO A 97 26.63 -5.41 -5.61
N ARG A 98 26.25 -4.42 -4.79
CA ARG A 98 26.69 -4.34 -3.38
C ARG A 98 26.11 -5.43 -2.48
N MET A 99 24.99 -6.06 -2.85
CA MET A 99 24.41 -7.15 -2.05
C MET A 99 25.00 -8.54 -2.35
N GLN A 100 25.82 -8.70 -3.40
CA GLN A 100 26.41 -10.00 -3.75
C GLN A 100 27.74 -10.30 -3.04
N ILE A 101 28.33 -9.33 -2.33
CA ILE A 101 29.68 -9.49 -1.72
C ILE A 101 29.64 -10.07 -0.30
N SER A 102 28.46 -10.21 0.33
CA SER A 102 28.33 -10.73 1.70
C SER A 102 28.33 -12.26 1.80
N GLY A 103 28.33 -12.99 0.69
CA GLY A 103 28.07 -14.44 0.68
C GLY A 103 29.27 -15.37 0.44
N LYS A 104 30.49 -14.84 0.27
CA LYS A 104 31.66 -15.69 -0.06
C LYS A 104 32.90 -15.31 0.72
N GLN A 105 33.01 -15.77 1.96
CA GLN A 105 34.28 -16.21 2.54
C GLN A 105 34.03 -17.01 3.83
N GLN A 106 33.82 -18.31 3.67
CA GLN A 106 34.22 -19.33 4.64
C GLN A 106 34.39 -20.65 3.86
N LYS A 107 35.38 -21.46 4.29
CA LYS A 107 36.04 -22.62 3.62
C LYS A 107 37.22 -22.19 2.74
N GLN A 108 38.48 -22.61 2.89
CA GLN A 108 39.24 -23.62 3.66
C GLN A 108 40.69 -23.04 3.78
N GLY A 109 41.65 -23.48 4.60
CA GLY A 109 41.87 -24.70 5.36
C GLY A 109 43.29 -24.66 5.97
N TYR A 110 43.58 -25.69 6.77
CA TYR A 110 44.83 -25.98 7.48
C TYR A 110 46.09 -25.87 6.60
N THR A 111 47.18 -25.34 7.16
CA THR A 111 48.39 -26.08 7.58
C THR A 111 49.16 -25.23 8.59
#